data_AF-A0A645HLA7-F1
#
_entry.id   AF-A0A645HLA7-F1
#
_cell.length_a   1.000
_cell.length_b   1.000
_cell.length_c   1.000
_cell.angle_alpha   90.00
_cell.angle_beta   90.00
_cell.angle_gamma   90.00
#
_symmetry.space_group_name_H-M   'P 1'
#
loop_
_entity.id
_entity.type
_entity.pdbx_description
1 polymer ?
#
loop_
_entity_poly.entity_id
_entity_poly.type
_entity_poly.pdbx_seq_one_letter_code
_entity_poly.pdbx_strand_id
1 'polypeptide(L)'
;MFSEEGIPKYYNHSLYPIESQNCAQAIQTLAKISDYLDNSNEVKQLLEKAIEQTILFLYKKEQGEFRYKKSRLFNYNQVYFRWSQAPMILALLNAKNTLSIV
;
A
#
# COMPACT_ATOMS: atom_id res chain seq x y z
N MET A 1 -13.28 0.50 2.05
CA MET A 1 -12.00 -0.09 1.61
C MET A 1 -10.81 0.22 2.53
N PHE A 2 -10.75 1.37 3.20
CA PHE A 2 -9.63 1.70 4.12
C PHE A 2 -10.05 1.62 5.60
N SER A 3 -9.09 1.53 6.52
CA SER A 3 -9.32 1.84 7.94
C SER A 3 -9.23 3.35 8.20
N GLU A 4 -9.55 3.79 9.42
CA GLU A 4 -9.43 5.20 9.82
C GLU A 4 -7.97 5.69 9.77
N GLU A 5 -7.03 4.79 10.02
CA GLU A 5 -5.58 5.01 9.93
C GLU A 5 -5.06 4.94 8.47
N GLY A 6 -5.94 4.72 7.49
CA GLY A 6 -5.57 4.65 6.07
C GLY A 6 -5.04 3.29 5.62
N ILE A 7 -5.23 2.22 6.40
CA ILE A 7 -4.76 0.88 6.02
C ILE A 7 -5.65 0.34 4.87
N PRO A 8 -5.09 -0.07 3.72
CA PRO A 8 -5.86 -0.74 2.67
C PRO A 8 -6.38 -2.09 3.16
N LYS A 9 -7.70 -2.26 3.24
CA LYS A 9 -8.33 -3.50 3.72
C LYS A 9 -8.68 -4.40 2.55
N TYR A 10 -8.32 -5.67 2.67
CA TYR A 10 -8.74 -6.71 1.72
C TYR A 10 -10.25 -6.99 1.82
N TYR A 11 -10.81 -6.91 3.05
CA TYR A 11 -12.24 -7.10 3.31
C TYR A 11 -12.86 -5.83 3.89
N ASN A 12 -14.11 -5.56 3.56
CA ASN A 12 -14.81 -4.36 4.04
C ASN A 12 -14.98 -4.34 5.57
N HIS A 13 -15.13 -5.51 6.20
CA HIS A 13 -15.44 -5.69 7.62
C HIS A 13 -14.27 -6.26 8.44
N SER A 14 -13.08 -6.40 7.86
CA SER A 14 -11.90 -6.92 8.57
C SER A 14 -10.64 -6.18 8.14
N LEU A 15 -9.77 -5.88 9.12
CA LEU A 15 -8.44 -5.34 8.85
C LEU A 15 -7.51 -6.39 8.21
N TYR A 16 -7.64 -7.65 8.64
CA TYR A 16 -6.76 -8.72 8.20
C TYR A 16 -7.39 -9.57 7.08
N PRO A 17 -6.57 -10.08 6.15
CA PRO A 17 -5.12 -9.87 6.04
C PRO A 17 -4.77 -8.48 5.48
N ILE A 18 -3.62 -7.97 5.87
CA ILE A 18 -2.94 -6.86 5.17
C ILE A 18 -2.02 -7.54 4.15
N GLU A 19 -2.22 -7.30 2.87
CA GLU A 19 -1.62 -8.09 1.79
C GLU A 19 -0.97 -7.18 0.74
N SER A 20 0.21 -7.56 0.26
CA SER A 20 1.03 -6.70 -0.60
C SER A 20 0.34 -6.29 -1.90
N GLN A 21 -0.28 -7.22 -2.62
CA GLN A 21 -0.94 -6.94 -3.88
C GLN A 21 -2.10 -5.95 -3.69
N ASN A 22 -2.91 -6.14 -2.64
CA ASN A 22 -4.02 -5.27 -2.28
C ASN A 22 -3.52 -3.86 -1.91
N CYS A 23 -2.50 -3.77 -1.06
CA CYS A 23 -1.90 -2.49 -0.70
C CYS A 23 -1.30 -1.77 -1.92
N ALA A 24 -0.57 -2.49 -2.77
CA ALA A 24 0.00 -1.95 -3.98
C ALA A 24 -1.08 -1.44 -4.96
N GLN A 25 -2.16 -2.19 -5.16
CA GLN A 25 -3.27 -1.77 -6.02
C GLN A 25 -3.97 -0.52 -5.48
N ALA A 26 -4.19 -0.45 -4.16
CA ALA A 26 -4.78 0.73 -3.52
C ALA A 26 -3.90 1.97 -3.72
N ILE A 27 -2.59 1.86 -3.48
CA ILE A 27 -1.62 2.94 -3.68
C ILE A 27 -1.60 3.40 -5.16
N GLN A 28 -1.53 2.46 -6.12
CA GLN A 28 -1.56 2.80 -7.55
C GLN A 28 -2.85 3.53 -7.94
N THR A 29 -3.98 3.09 -7.38
CA THR A 29 -5.28 3.69 -7.66
C THR A 29 -5.33 5.12 -7.11
N LEU A 30 -4.98 5.31 -5.84
CA LEU A 30 -4.96 6.63 -5.20
C LEU A 30 -4.02 7.59 -5.93
N ALA A 31 -2.81 7.14 -6.27
CA ALA A 31 -1.85 7.95 -7.04
C ALA A 31 -2.46 8.41 -8.37
N LYS A 32 -3.04 7.48 -9.13
CA LYS A 32 -3.60 7.78 -10.45
C LYS A 32 -4.86 8.65 -10.40
N ILE A 33 -5.79 8.39 -9.47
CA ILE A 33 -7.06 9.13 -9.44
C ILE A 33 -6.90 10.54 -8.85
N SER A 34 -5.87 10.78 -8.04
CA SER A 34 -5.66 12.09 -7.41
C SER A 34 -5.50 13.23 -8.41
N ASP A 35 -5.06 12.95 -9.63
CA ASP A 35 -4.92 13.95 -10.70
C ASP A 35 -6.25 14.33 -11.37
N TYR A 36 -7.32 13.58 -11.11
CA TYR A 36 -8.62 13.72 -11.80
C TYR A 36 -9.78 14.10 -10.88
N LEU A 37 -9.57 14.12 -9.56
CA LEU A 37 -10.62 14.38 -8.58
C LEU A 37 -10.50 15.79 -7.99
N ASP A 38 -11.63 16.44 -7.77
CA ASP A 38 -11.71 17.77 -7.14
C ASP A 38 -11.14 17.78 -5.72
N ASN A 39 -11.19 16.63 -5.02
CA ASN A 39 -10.63 16.42 -3.68
C ASN A 39 -9.21 15.82 -3.72
N SER A 40 -8.37 16.30 -4.65
CA SER A 40 -7.01 15.81 -4.87
C SER A 40 -6.16 15.79 -3.59
N ASN A 41 -6.29 16.80 -2.73
CA ASN A 41 -5.50 16.92 -1.51
C ASN A 41 -5.84 15.82 -0.50
N GLU A 42 -7.12 15.53 -0.27
CA GLU A 42 -7.58 14.47 0.62
C GLU A 42 -7.17 13.09 0.11
N VAL A 43 -7.21 12.89 -1.21
CA VAL A 43 -6.75 11.66 -1.85
C VAL A 43 -5.24 11.48 -1.67
N LYS A 44 -4.45 12.56 -1.81
CA LYS A 44 -2.99 12.53 -1.57
C LYS A 44 -2.66 12.26 -0.10
N GLN A 45 -3.40 12.82 0.85
CA GLN A 45 -3.24 12.49 2.28
C GLN A 45 -3.56 11.02 2.57
N LEU A 46 -4.61 10.46 1.94
CA LEU A 46 -4.92 9.04 2.07
C LEU A 46 -3.84 8.16 1.42
N LEU A 47 -3.27 8.58 0.30
CA LEU A 47 -2.14 7.93 -0.37
C LEU A 47 -0.92 7.85 0.55
N GLU A 48 -0.54 8.96 1.19
CA GLU A 48 0.56 9.01 2.16
C GLU A 48 0.33 8.01 3.31
N LYS A 49 -0.85 8.07 3.95
CA LYS A 49 -1.21 7.12 5.01
C LYS A 49 -1.15 5.67 4.53
N ALA A 50 -1.68 5.38 3.34
CA ALA A 50 -1.66 4.03 2.80
C ALA A 50 -0.23 3.53 2.57
N ILE A 51 0.69 4.38 2.10
CA ILE A 51 2.12 4.05 1.93
C ILE A 51 2.77 3.80 3.29
N GLU A 52 2.60 4.71 4.25
CA GLU A 52 3.17 4.58 5.59
C GLU A 52 2.74 3.27 6.27
N GLN A 53 1.43 2.98 6.26
CA GLN A 53 0.89 1.76 6.83
C GLN A 53 1.39 0.51 6.09
N THR A 54 1.51 0.58 4.76
CA THR A 54 2.03 -0.51 3.94
C THR A 54 3.50 -0.81 4.29
N ILE A 55 4.35 0.21 4.41
CA ILE A 55 5.75 0.06 4.80
C ILE A 55 5.82 -0.52 6.21
N LEU A 56 5.07 0.04 7.16
CA LEU A 56 5.03 -0.42 8.55
C LEU A 56 4.67 -1.91 8.67
N PHE A 57 3.64 -2.36 7.95
CA PHE A 57 3.13 -3.72 8.13
C PHE A 57 3.77 -4.76 7.22
N LEU A 58 4.29 -4.36 6.05
CA LEU A 58 4.72 -5.31 5.03
C LEU A 58 6.20 -5.21 4.65
N TYR A 59 6.86 -4.07 4.86
CA TYR A 59 8.28 -3.96 4.50
C TYR A 59 9.18 -4.60 5.56
N LYS A 60 10.11 -5.44 5.12
CA LYS A 60 11.12 -6.06 5.98
C LYS A 60 12.44 -5.31 5.78
N LYS A 61 12.64 -4.26 6.59
CA LYS A 61 13.75 -3.29 6.44
C LYS A 61 15.13 -3.94 6.29
N GLU A 62 15.45 -4.92 7.13
CA GLU A 62 16.75 -5.60 7.12
C GLU A 62 17.00 -6.42 5.85
N GLN A 63 15.93 -6.92 5.22
CA GLN A 63 16.01 -7.72 4.00
C GLN A 63 15.80 -6.90 2.72
N GLY A 64 15.30 -5.67 2.83
CA GLY A 64 15.02 -4.81 1.69
C GLY A 64 13.85 -5.28 0.82
N GLU A 65 12.91 -6.04 1.38
CA GLU A 65 11.84 -6.69 0.61
C GLU A 65 10.48 -6.66 1.31
N PHE A 66 9.40 -6.75 0.54
CA PHE A 66 8.04 -6.85 1.09
C PHE A 66 7.68 -8.30 1.41
N ARG A 67 7.01 -8.54 2.55
CA ARG A 67 6.38 -9.84 2.84
C ARG A 67 5.07 -9.97 2.08
N TYR A 68 4.70 -11.16 1.64
CA TYR A 68 3.44 -11.41 0.93
C TYR A 68 2.20 -10.91 1.69
N LYS A 69 2.05 -11.27 2.97
CA LYS A 69 0.93 -10.79 3.79
C LYS A 69 1.21 -10.83 5.28
N LYS A 70 0.45 -10.04 6.03
CA LYS A 70 0.32 -10.09 7.48
C LYS A 70 -1.12 -10.50 7.84
N SER A 71 -1.29 -11.56 8.61
CA SER A 71 -2.55 -11.90 9.26
C SER A 71 -2.58 -11.38 10.69
N ARG A 72 -3.70 -11.60 11.39
CA ARG A 72 -3.86 -11.25 12.80
C ARG A 72 -2.81 -11.92 13.70
N LEU A 73 -2.42 -13.15 13.38
CA LEU A 73 -1.57 -13.98 14.25
C LEU A 73 -0.18 -14.27 13.64
N PHE A 74 -0.03 -14.19 12.31
CA PHE A 74 1.17 -14.66 11.63
C PHE A 74 1.59 -13.71 10.51
N ASN A 75 2.90 -13.66 10.27
CA ASN A 75 3.47 -13.01 9.09
C ASN A 75 3.81 -14.10 8.05
N TYR A 76 3.36 -13.91 6.82
CA TYR A 76 3.69 -14.76 5.68
C TYR A 76 4.82 -14.08 4.92
N ASN A 77 6.04 -14.41 5.32
CA ASN A 77 7.27 -13.71 4.89
C ASN A 77 7.78 -14.13 3.51
N GLN A 78 7.05 -14.98 2.78
CA GLN A 78 7.38 -15.39 1.43
C GLN A 78 7.52 -14.17 0.52
N VAL A 79 8.55 -14.24 -0.33
CA VAL A 79 8.95 -13.16 -1.22
C VAL A 79 8.51 -13.55 -2.62
N TYR A 80 7.32 -13.09 -3.01
CA TYR A 80 6.84 -13.29 -4.36
C TYR A 80 7.15 -12.07 -5.20
N PHE A 81 7.89 -12.26 -6.29
CA PHE A 81 8.14 -11.16 -7.21
C PHE A 81 6.83 -10.63 -7.81
N ARG A 82 5.99 -11.53 -8.33
CA ARG A 82 4.71 -11.18 -8.97
C ARG A 82 3.65 -10.63 -8.01
N TRP A 83 3.58 -11.15 -6.78
CA TRP A 83 2.49 -10.85 -5.84
C TRP A 83 2.88 -9.88 -4.73
N SER A 84 4.14 -9.50 -4.62
CA SER A 84 4.61 -8.61 -3.56
C SER A 84 5.61 -7.58 -4.08
N GLN A 85 6.74 -7.99 -4.65
CA GLN A 85 7.81 -7.04 -4.99
C GLN A 85 7.46 -6.13 -6.17
N ALA A 86 7.24 -6.70 -7.35
CA ALA A 86 6.95 -5.95 -8.58
C ALA A 86 5.73 -5.01 -8.46
N PRO A 87 4.56 -5.45 -7.96
CA PRO A 87 3.41 -4.57 -7.81
C PRO A 87 3.68 -3.42 -6.82
N MET A 88 4.43 -3.68 -5.74
CA MET A 88 4.76 -2.65 -4.76
C MET A 88 5.75 -1.62 -5.31
N ILE A 89 6.78 -2.07 -6.03
CA ILE A 89 7.73 -1.17 -6.69
C ILE A 89 6.99 -0.26 -7.67
N LEU A 90 6.10 -0.82 -8.50
CA LEU A 90 5.28 -0.03 -9.43
C LEU A 90 4.39 0.98 -8.67
N ALA A 91 3.79 0.55 -7.56
CA ALA A 91 2.95 1.42 -6.74
C ALA A 91 3.72 2.61 -6.17
N LEU A 92 4.91 2.37 -5.63
CA LEU A 92 5.76 3.41 -5.06
C LEU A 92 6.31 4.35 -6.13
N LEU A 93 6.62 3.85 -7.34
CA LEU A 93 7.02 4.70 -8.47
C LEU A 93 5.89 5.65 -8.90
N ASN A 94 4.65 5.16 -9.01
CA ASN A 94 3.50 6.00 -9.32
C ASN A 94 3.27 7.04 -8.22
N ALA A 95 3.30 6.63 -6.96
CA ALA A 95 3.12 7.54 -5.83
C ALA A 95 4.19 8.63 -5.76
N LYS A 96 5.46 8.30 -6.03
CA LYS A 96 6.57 9.28 -6.05
C LYS A 96 6.29 10.42 -7.03
N ASN A 97 5.82 10.09 -8.23
CA ASN A 97 5.52 11.10 -9.26
C ASN A 97 4.35 11.99 -8.84
N THR A 98 3.35 11.43 -8.16
CA THR A 98 2.15 12.15 -7.70
C THR A 98 2.40 13.06 -6.50
N LEU A 99 3.23 12.65 -5.55
CA LEU A 99 3.50 13.38 -4.30
C LEU A 99 4.59 14.45 -4.43
N SER A 100 5.20 14.63 -5.60
CA SER A 100 6.26 15.61 -5.84
C SER A 100 7.46 15.47 -4.88
N ILE A 101 7.79 14.25 -4.47
CA ILE A 101 8.98 13.99 -3.64
C ILE A 101 10.19 13.92 -4.58
N VAL A 102 10.85 15.07 -4.75
CA VAL A 102 12.20 15.22 -5.32
C VAL A 102 13.19 15.49 -4.20
#